data_AF-A0A1A6AIQ1-F1
#
_entry.id   AF-A0A1A6AIQ1-F1
#
_cell.length_a   1.000
_cell.length_b   1.000
_cell.length_c   1.000
_cell.angle_alpha   90.00
_cell.angle_beta   90.00
_cell.angle_gamma   90.00
#
_symmetry.space_group_name_H-M   'P 1'
#
loop_
_entity.id
_entity.type
_entity.pdbx_description
1 polymer ?
#
loop_
_entity_poly.entity_id
_entity_poly.type
_entity_poly.pdbx_seq_one_letter_code
_entity_poly.pdbx_strand_id
1 'polypeptide(L)'
;MANEKIKWHPAFAAAIQLELKEYREDLEFVTEYQLTDEPLRIDVLVIKKLKDIRITKSLGKIFRKYNIFEYKSPTDYISIDDYYQ
;
A
#
# COMPACT_ATOMS: atom_id res chain seq x y z
N MET A 1 -3.92 9.59 -30.93
CA MET A 1 -4.07 8.32 -30.19
C MET A 1 -4.06 8.69 -28.72
N ALA A 2 -5.11 8.35 -27.97
CA ALA A 2 -5.21 8.72 -26.57
C ALA A 2 -3.98 8.18 -25.82
N ASN A 3 -3.26 9.08 -25.16
CA ASN A 3 -2.15 8.73 -24.28
C ASN A 3 -2.74 7.89 -23.14
N GLU A 4 -2.74 6.56 -23.26
CA GLU A 4 -3.20 5.67 -22.20
C GLU A 4 -2.31 5.91 -20.98
N LYS A 5 -2.76 6.77 -20.07
CA LYS A 5 -2.10 6.98 -18.79
C LYS A 5 -2.03 5.63 -18.10
N ILE A 6 -0.81 5.16 -17.83
CA ILE A 6 -0.56 3.93 -17.10
C ILE A 6 -1.31 4.00 -15.78
N LYS A 7 -2.14 2.99 -15.51
CA LYS A 7 -2.86 2.86 -14.23
C LYS A 7 -1.91 2.27 -13.20
N TRP A 8 -1.10 3.14 -12.60
CA TRP A 8 -0.08 2.74 -11.65
C TRP A 8 -0.65 2.16 -10.35
N HIS A 9 -1.69 2.76 -9.76
CA HIS A 9 -2.22 2.33 -8.47
C HIS A 9 -2.74 0.87 -8.48
N PRO A 10 -3.57 0.43 -9.45
CA PRO A 10 -3.98 -0.97 -9.53
C PRO A 10 -2.82 -1.93 -9.77
N ALA A 11 -1.85 -1.55 -10.61
CA ALA A 11 -0.67 -2.37 -10.87
C ALA A 11 0.20 -2.51 -9.62
N PHE A 12 0.37 -1.44 -8.86
CA PHE A 12 1.10 -1.42 -7.60
C PHE A 12 0.40 -2.27 -6.54
N ALA A 13 -0.93 -2.13 -6.38
CA ALA A 13 -1.70 -2.96 -5.46
C ALA A 13 -1.54 -4.46 -5.77
N ALA A 14 -1.61 -4.85 -7.05
CA ALA A 14 -1.38 -6.22 -7.48
C ALA A 14 0.05 -6.70 -7.17
N ALA A 15 1.05 -5.83 -7.36
CA ALA A 15 2.44 -6.15 -7.05
C ALA A 15 2.67 -6.41 -5.55
N ILE A 16 2.06 -5.61 -4.66
CA ILE A 16 2.12 -5.81 -3.22
C ILE A 16 1.48 -7.15 -2.81
N GLN A 17 0.30 -7.46 -3.35
CA GLN A 17 -0.36 -8.74 -3.09
C GLN A 17 0.46 -9.93 -3.59
N LEU A 18 1.11 -9.80 -4.75
CA LEU A 18 1.96 -10.84 -5.33
C LEU A 18 3.23 -11.06 -4.50
N GLU A 19 3.89 -9.99 -4.05
CA GLU A 19 5.10 -10.05 -3.21
C GLU A 19 4.82 -10.72 -1.86
N LEU A 20 3.63 -10.48 -1.30
CA LEU A 20 3.22 -10.96 0.02
C LEU A 20 2.28 -12.17 -0.03
N LYS A 21 2.12 -12.81 -1.20
CA LYS A 21 1.16 -13.91 -1.42
C LYS A 21 1.31 -15.08 -0.46
N GLU A 22 2.53 -15.33 0.01
CA GLU A 22 2.87 -16.42 0.94
C GLU A 22 2.24 -16.21 2.32
N TYR A 23 1.83 -14.97 2.65
CA TYR A 23 1.25 -14.58 3.94
C TYR A 23 -0.23 -14.19 3.83
N ARG A 24 -0.92 -14.56 2.74
CA ARG A 24 -2.33 -14.21 2.49
C ARG A 24 -3.31 -14.63 3.59
N GLU A 25 -3.02 -15.71 4.31
CA GLU A 25 -3.86 -16.17 5.42
C GLU A 25 -3.65 -15.33 6.68
N ASP A 26 -2.47 -14.73 6.79
CA ASP A 26 -1.97 -13.95 7.93
C ASP A 26 -2.16 -12.44 7.77
N LEU A 27 -2.34 -11.99 6.52
CA LEU A 27 -2.47 -10.59 6.13
C LEU A 27 -3.86 -10.31 5.55
N GLU A 28 -4.32 -9.09 5.77
CA GLU A 28 -5.47 -8.52 5.08
C GLU A 28 -4.99 -7.35 4.21
N PHE A 29 -5.51 -7.26 3.00
CA PHE A 29 -5.17 -6.24 2.02
C PHE A 29 -6.43 -5.44 1.72
N VAL A 30 -6.39 -4.13 1.95
CA VAL A 30 -7.46 -3.21 1.60
C VAL A 30 -6.90 -2.21 0.61
N THR A 31 -7.42 -2.21 -0.61
CA THR A 31 -7.01 -1.25 -1.64
C THR A 31 -7.86 0.01 -1.57
N GLU A 32 -7.26 1.14 -1.89
CA GLU A 32 -7.89 2.45 -1.89
C GLU A 32 -8.60 2.77 -0.55
N TYR A 33 -7.85 2.56 0.55
CA TYR A 33 -8.33 2.70 1.92
C TYR A 33 -8.52 4.17 2.29
N GLN A 34 -9.67 4.49 2.90
CA GLN A 34 -9.98 5.82 3.39
C GLN A 34 -9.35 6.00 4.79
N LEU A 35 -8.37 6.91 4.93
CA LEU A 35 -7.62 7.08 6.18
C LEU A 35 -8.34 7.97 7.20
N THR A 36 -9.14 8.90 6.71
CA THR A 36 -9.90 9.91 7.48
C THR A 36 -11.31 10.04 6.93
N ASP A 37 -12.23 10.64 7.69
CA ASP A 37 -13.57 10.99 7.16
C ASP A 37 -13.50 12.03 6.02
N GLU A 38 -12.40 12.78 5.95
CA GLU A 38 -11.98 13.69 4.87
C GLU A 38 -11.31 12.92 3.70
N PRO A 39 -11.18 13.47 2.47
CA PRO A 39 -10.88 12.74 1.23
C PRO A 39 -9.48 12.09 1.10
N LEU A 40 -8.71 11.95 2.18
CA LEU A 40 -7.41 11.29 2.16
C LEU A 40 -7.55 9.77 1.98
N ARG A 41 -7.24 9.31 0.77
CA ARG A 41 -7.29 7.91 0.35
C ARG A 41 -5.88 7.39 0.07
N ILE A 42 -5.55 6.21 0.58
CA ILE A 42 -4.26 5.58 0.36
C ILE A 42 -4.41 4.34 -0.53
N ASP A 43 -3.45 4.10 -1.42
CA ASP A 43 -3.45 2.99 -2.36
C ASP A 43 -3.65 1.62 -1.74
N VAL A 44 -2.88 1.27 -0.69
CA VAL A 44 -2.97 -0.05 -0.06
C VAL A 44 -2.72 0.04 1.44
N LEU A 45 -3.62 -0.56 2.22
CA LEU A 45 -3.42 -0.91 3.61
C LEU A 45 -3.18 -2.42 3.75
N VAL A 46 -2.05 -2.79 4.34
CA VAL A 46 -1.72 -4.17 4.70
C VAL A 46 -1.78 -4.35 6.21
N ILE A 47 -2.71 -5.18 6.68
CA ILE A 47 -2.97 -5.42 8.10
C ILE A 47 -2.45 -6.80 8.49
N LYS A 48 -1.64 -6.87 9.56
CA LYS A 48 -1.33 -8.15 10.22
C LYS A 48 -2.52 -8.57 11.08
N LYS A 49 -3.10 -9.74 10.79
CA LYS A 49 -4.21 -10.29 11.59
C LYS A 49 -3.77 -10.63 13.01
N LEU A 50 -2.53 -11.11 13.18
CA LEU A 50 -1.89 -11.37 14.47
C LEU A 50 -0.59 -10.55 14.62
N LYS A 51 -0.34 -10.03 15.81
CA LYS A 51 0.82 -9.17 16.09
C LYS A 51 2.15 -9.88 15.85
N ASP A 52 2.21 -11.18 16.12
CA ASP A 52 3.46 -11.93 16.20
C ASP A 52 3.83 -12.73 14.94
N ILE A 53 3.02 -12.63 13.88
CA ILE A 53 3.36 -13.22 12.58
C ILE A 53 4.68 -12.62 12.09
N ARG A 54 5.62 -13.48 11.67
CA ARG A 54 6.90 -13.06 11.09
C ARG A 54 6.82 -13.13 9.56
N ILE A 55 7.00 -11.98 8.92
CA ILE A 55 7.12 -11.88 7.47
C ILE A 55 8.62 -11.86 7.14
N THR A 56 9.11 -12.91 6.49
CA THR A 56 10.55 -13.14 6.26
C THR A 56 11.10 -12.40 5.04
N LYS A 57 10.22 -11.93 4.14
CA LYS A 57 10.58 -11.03 3.03
C LYS A 57 11.22 -9.75 3.58
N SER A 58 12.12 -9.15 2.81
CA SER A 58 12.90 -7.98 3.23
C SER A 58 12.02 -6.81 3.70
N LEU A 59 10.95 -6.49 2.96
CA LEU A 59 9.97 -5.46 3.35
C LEU A 59 9.22 -5.83 4.64
N GLY A 60 8.91 -7.11 4.84
CA GLY A 60 8.14 -7.60 5.97
C GLY A 60 8.78 -7.36 7.34
N LYS A 61 10.10 -7.15 7.39
CA LYS A 61 10.84 -6.93 8.64
C LYS A 61 10.46 -5.64 9.35
N ILE A 62 9.99 -4.63 8.62
CA ILE A 62 9.55 -3.36 9.20
C ILE A 62 8.05 -3.32 9.53
N PHE A 63 7.31 -4.40 9.22
CA PHE A 63 5.86 -4.38 9.33
C PHE A 63 5.40 -4.29 10.79
N ARG A 64 4.50 -3.33 11.04
CA ARG A 64 3.69 -3.22 12.25
C ARG A 64 2.33 -3.86 12.01
N LYS A 65 1.37 -3.67 12.94
CA LYS A 65 0.00 -4.18 12.78
C LYS A 65 -0.67 -3.60 11.53
N TYR A 66 -0.48 -2.31 11.26
CA TYR A 66 -1.02 -1.60 10.11
C TYR A 66 0.13 -1.01 9.31
N ASN A 67 0.14 -1.26 8.00
CA ASN A 67 1.22 -0.86 7.10
C ASN A 67 0.61 -0.22 5.86
N ILE A 68 0.93 1.04 5.65
CA ILE A 68 0.36 1.87 4.59
C ILE A 68 1.37 1.92 3.44
N PHE A 69 0.88 1.70 2.21
CA PHE A 69 1.66 1.79 1.00
C PHE A 69 0.99 2.78 0.05
N GLU A 70 1.77 3.73 -0.42
CA GLU A 70 1.37 4.76 -1.38
C GLU A 70 2.38 4.73 -2.53
N TYR A 71 1.88 4.67 -3.76
CA TYR A 71 2.73 4.70 -4.95
C TYR A 71 2.75 6.10 -5.56
N LYS A 72 3.96 6.61 -5.79
CA LYS A 72 4.19 7.77 -6.63
C LYS A 72 4.87 7.34 -7.91
N SER A 73 4.40 7.88 -9.04
CA SER A 73 5.02 7.59 -10.33
C SER A 73 6.46 8.12 -10.36
N PRO A 74 7.31 7.67 -11.31
CA PRO A 74 8.70 8.12 -11.37
C PRO A 74 8.90 9.63 -11.51
N THR A 75 7.86 10.36 -11.95
CA THR A 75 7.85 11.81 -12.09
C THR A 75 7.18 12.54 -10.93
N ASP A 76 6.57 11.81 -10.01
CA ASP A 76 5.92 12.36 -8.82
C ASP A 76 6.85 12.21 -7.60
N TYR A 77 6.62 13.04 -6.60
CA TYR A 77 7.33 13.00 -5.33
C TYR A 77 6.35 13.20 -4.17
N ILE A 78 6.81 12.88 -2.97
CA ILE A 78 6.10 13.14 -1.73
C ILE A 78 6.67 14.44 -1.13
N SER A 79 5.82 15.41 -0.88
CA SER A 79 6.12 16.61 -0.10
C SER A 79 5.48 16.53 1.28
N ILE A 80 5.97 17.33 2.24
CA ILE A 80 5.34 17.39 3.57
C ILE A 80 3.96 18.05 3.51
N ASP A 81 3.75 18.93 2.54
CA ASP A 81 2.49 19.63 2.33
C ASP A 81 1.36 18.70 1.88
N ASP A 82 1.69 17.52 1.33
CA ASP A 82 0.72 16.48 0.97
C ASP A 82 0.07 15.81 2.20
N TYR A 83 0.66 15.96 3.40
CA TYR A 83 0.18 15.37 4.65
C TYR A 83 -0.37 16.37 5.66
N TYR A 84 0.00 17.65 5.56
CA TYR A 84 -0.42 18.71 6.47
C TYR A 84 -1.23 19.77 5.69
N GLN A 85 -2.48 19.43 5.33
CA GLN A 85 -3.47 20.38 4.81
C GLN A 85 -4.44 20.78 5.93
#